data_AF-A0A2J0LSQ1-F1
#
_entry.id   AF-A0A2J0LSQ1-F1
#
_cell.length_a   1.000
_cell.length_b   1.000
_cell.length_c   1.000
_cell.angle_alpha   90.00
_cell.angle_beta   90.00
_cell.angle_gamma   90.00
#
_symmetry.space_group_name_H-M   'P 1'
#
loop_
_entity.id
_entity.type
_entity.pdbx_description
1 polymer ?
#
loop_
_entity_poly.entity_id
_entity_poly.type
_entity_poly.pdbx_seq_one_letter_code
_entity_poly.pdbx_strand_id
1 'polypeptide(L)'
;MNNQNKYMPKIKKGIILIAVVVVATAFVYYGYFLKVIQNWRDGDDDDIPVSGVTASESFVEVRKVSAEVSYMATEDKQDTLRFVLSLDENNVITHLTTLDAKTGEVPEKKKNFTEQASAMIVGKKLSALSQIDNVAKSSYTTQAFNSVIDKLKSQI
;
A
#
# COMPACT_ATOMS: atom_id res chain seq x y z
N MET A 1 54.23 -5.88 -33.50
CA MET A 1 54.14 -6.16 -32.05
C MET A 1 53.23 -5.11 -31.43
N ASN A 2 52.07 -5.50 -30.88
CA ASN A 2 51.32 -4.64 -29.96
C ASN A 2 50.47 -5.53 -29.05
N ASN A 3 50.91 -5.66 -27.79
CA ASN A 3 50.32 -6.52 -26.78
C ASN A 3 49.49 -5.64 -25.83
N GLN A 4 48.18 -5.57 -26.05
CA GLN A 4 47.27 -4.83 -25.19
C GLN A 4 46.87 -5.72 -24.01
N ASN A 5 47.60 -5.59 -22.90
CA ASN A 5 47.23 -6.15 -21.61
C ASN A 5 45.92 -5.50 -21.13
N LYS A 6 44.81 -6.20 -21.38
CA LYS A 6 43.48 -5.86 -20.87
C LYS A 6 43.46 -6.06 -19.36
N TYR A 7 43.56 -4.98 -18.60
CA TYR A 7 43.35 -4.99 -17.16
C TYR A 7 41.91 -5.44 -16.86
N MET A 8 41.76 -6.68 -16.40
CA MET A 8 40.54 -7.16 -15.76
C MET A 8 40.64 -6.85 -14.26
N PRO A 9 39.93 -5.83 -13.74
CA PRO A 9 39.87 -5.63 -12.30
C PRO A 9 39.14 -6.85 -11.69
N LYS A 10 39.85 -7.61 -10.85
CA LYS A 10 39.26 -8.71 -10.07
C LYS A 10 38.36 -8.11 -9.00
N ILE A 11 37.09 -7.89 -9.34
CA ILE A 11 36.08 -7.37 -8.41
C ILE A 11 35.87 -8.43 -7.32
N LYS A 12 36.19 -8.09 -6.07
CA LYS A 12 35.98 -8.97 -4.92
C LYS A 12 34.46 -9.15 -4.73
N LYS A 13 34.00 -10.41 -4.64
CA LYS A 13 32.57 -10.78 -4.55
C LYS A 13 31.78 -10.02 -3.46
N GLY A 14 32.44 -9.57 -2.39
CA GLY A 14 31.81 -8.75 -1.34
C GLY A 14 31.37 -7.35 -1.80
N ILE A 15 32.04 -6.75 -2.78
CA ILE A 15 31.68 -5.42 -3.31
C ILE A 15 30.43 -5.51 -4.20
N ILE A 16 30.25 -6.64 -4.91
CA ILE A 16 29.08 -6.89 -5.76
C ILE A 16 27.82 -7.01 -4.90
N LEU A 17 27.90 -7.69 -3.75
CA LEU A 17 26.77 -7.82 -2.83
C LEU A 17 26.33 -6.46 -2.26
N ILE A 18 27.28 -5.60 -1.88
CA ILE A 18 26.95 -4.26 -1.36
C ILE A 18 26.29 -3.40 -2.45
N ALA A 19 26.81 -3.44 -3.69
CA ALA A 19 26.21 -2.71 -4.81
C ALA A 19 24.78 -3.20 -5.12
N VAL A 20 24.53 -4.51 -5.07
CA VAL A 20 23.19 -5.08 -5.29
C VAL A 20 22.22 -4.66 -4.20
N VAL A 21 22.65 -4.65 -2.93
CA VAL A 21 21.81 -4.20 -1.81
C VAL A 21 21.50 -2.71 -1.91
N VAL A 22 22.48 -1.87 -2.26
CA VAL A 22 22.27 -0.42 -2.43
C VAL A 22 21.37 -0.12 -3.64
N VAL A 23 21.53 -0.85 -4.75
CA VAL A 23 20.66 -0.70 -5.92
C VAL A 23 19.25 -1.18 -5.60
N ALA A 24 19.08 -2.30 -4.88
CA ALA A 24 17.77 -2.81 -4.49
C ALA A 24 17.05 -1.89 -3.50
N THR A 25 17.76 -1.34 -2.51
CA THR A 25 17.17 -0.36 -1.59
C THR A 25 16.84 0.95 -2.30
N ALA A 26 17.70 1.44 -3.20
CA ALA A 26 17.39 2.59 -4.04
C ALA A 26 16.17 2.33 -4.94
N PHE A 27 16.02 1.14 -5.51
CA PHE A 27 14.86 0.78 -6.34
C PHE A 27 13.56 0.73 -5.55
N VAL A 28 13.59 0.13 -4.35
CA VAL A 28 12.44 0.10 -3.43
C VAL A 28 12.06 1.53 -3.01
N TYR A 29 13.06 2.38 -2.73
CA TYR A 29 12.83 3.78 -2.39
C TYR A 29 12.32 4.61 -3.57
N TYR A 30 12.80 4.36 -4.79
CA TYR A 30 12.38 5.06 -6.00
C TYR A 30 10.92 4.74 -6.36
N GLY A 31 10.48 3.50 -6.18
CA GLY A 31 9.07 3.11 -6.35
C GLY A 31 8.13 3.79 -5.35
N TYR A 32 8.58 3.99 -4.11
CA TYR A 32 7.83 4.79 -3.12
C TYR A 32 7.85 6.29 -3.45
N PHE A 33 8.96 6.83 -3.93
CA PHE A 33 9.11 8.25 -4.28
C PHE A 33 8.26 8.66 -5.48
N LEU A 34 8.17 7.83 -6.53
CA LEU A 34 7.32 8.10 -7.70
C LEU A 34 5.83 8.13 -7.33
N LYS A 35 5.40 7.29 -6.37
CA LYS A 35 4.01 7.25 -5.87
C LYS A 35 3.63 8.51 -5.08
N VAL A 36 4.61 9.19 -4.49
CA VAL A 36 4.41 10.49 -3.82
C VAL A 36 4.34 11.62 -4.83
N ILE A 37 5.16 11.62 -5.89
CA ILE A 37 5.16 12.70 -6.89
C ILE A 37 3.87 12.72 -7.74
N GLN A 38 3.29 11.57 -8.06
CA GLN A 38 2.01 11.52 -8.80
C GLN A 38 0.84 12.14 -8.01
N ASN A 39 0.92 12.18 -6.68
CA ASN A 39 -0.13 12.72 -5.82
C ASN A 39 -0.15 14.26 -5.72
N TRP A 40 0.80 14.96 -6.36
CA TRP A 40 0.89 16.43 -6.41
C TRP A 40 0.62 17.01 -7.80
N ARG A 41 0.34 16.19 -8.81
CA ARG A 41 0.17 16.61 -10.21
C ARG A 41 -1.21 16.29 -10.77
N ASP A 42 -2.24 16.49 -9.96
CA ASP A 42 -3.64 16.60 -10.39
C ASP A 42 -4.13 18.03 -10.14
N GLY A 43 -3.37 19.00 -10.66
CA GLY A 43 -3.73 20.41 -10.67
C GLY A 43 -3.35 20.99 -12.03
N ASP A 44 -4.40 21.30 -12.79
CA ASP A 44 -4.48 22.18 -13.97
C ASP A 44 -3.66 21.83 -15.24
N ASP A 45 -4.45 21.43 -16.24
CA ASP A 45 -4.43 21.82 -17.66
C ASP A 45 -3.20 21.68 -18.60
N ASP A 46 -3.57 21.38 -19.85
CA ASP A 46 -2.90 21.58 -21.14
C ASP A 46 -1.86 20.57 -21.68
N ASP A 47 -2.35 19.83 -22.69
CA ASP A 47 -1.72 19.38 -23.95
C ASP A 47 -0.19 19.24 -24.06
N ILE A 48 0.27 17.98 -24.22
CA ILE A 48 1.38 17.62 -25.12
C ILE A 48 1.28 16.14 -25.53
N PRO A 49 1.31 15.79 -26.84
CA PRO A 49 1.28 14.41 -27.28
C PRO A 49 2.71 13.84 -27.31
N VAL A 50 2.98 12.78 -26.55
CA VAL A 50 4.20 11.98 -26.72
C VAL A 50 3.85 10.52 -26.96
N SER A 51 3.93 10.15 -28.23
CA SER A 51 3.96 8.78 -28.72
C SER A 51 5.13 7.98 -28.13
N GLY A 52 4.82 6.76 -27.69
CA GLY A 52 5.71 5.61 -27.84
C GLY A 52 6.54 5.23 -26.62
N VAL A 53 5.95 4.47 -25.69
CA VAL A 53 6.42 3.12 -25.33
C VAL A 53 5.17 2.33 -24.90
N THR A 54 4.70 1.42 -25.74
CA THR A 54 3.75 0.37 -25.36
C THR A 54 4.45 -0.61 -24.42
N ALA A 55 4.55 -0.25 -23.15
CA ALA A 55 4.42 -1.22 -22.09
C ALA A 55 2.91 -1.30 -21.82
N SER A 56 2.29 -2.40 -22.21
CA SER A 56 0.97 -2.76 -21.70
C SER A 56 1.15 -3.13 -20.23
N GLU A 57 1.46 -2.14 -19.40
CA GLU A 57 1.20 -2.19 -17.98
C GLU A 57 -0.30 -2.12 -17.89
N SER A 58 -0.91 -3.25 -17.57
CA SER A 58 -2.32 -3.34 -17.21
C SER A 58 -2.52 -2.28 -16.14
N PHE A 59 -3.14 -1.16 -16.52
CA PHE A 59 -3.53 -0.13 -15.58
C PHE A 59 -4.68 -0.74 -14.80
N VAL A 60 -4.36 -1.55 -13.79
CA VAL A 60 -5.36 -2.18 -12.94
C VAL A 60 -6.09 -1.02 -12.29
N GLU A 61 -7.32 -0.79 -12.72
CA GLU A 61 -8.15 0.27 -12.19
C GLU A 61 -8.34 -0.01 -10.70
N VAL A 62 -7.62 0.74 -9.85
CA VAL A 62 -7.63 0.51 -8.41
C VAL A 62 -8.87 1.17 -7.84
N ARG A 63 -9.96 0.41 -7.75
CA ARG A 63 -11.21 0.84 -7.12
C ARG A 63 -10.99 0.95 -5.60
N LYS A 64 -11.30 2.09 -5.00
CA LYS A 64 -11.19 2.29 -3.55
C LYS A 64 -12.57 2.35 -2.91
N VAL A 65 -12.77 1.57 -1.86
CA VAL A 65 -13.95 1.65 -1.00
C VAL A 65 -13.53 2.06 0.40
N SER A 66 -14.38 2.81 1.11
CA SER A 66 -14.04 3.26 2.45
C SER A 66 -15.22 3.32 3.39
N ALA A 67 -14.96 3.07 4.67
CA ALA A 67 -15.98 3.15 5.70
C ALA A 67 -15.39 3.74 6.97
N GLU A 68 -16.13 4.70 7.55
CA GLU A 68 -15.83 5.27 8.85
C GLU A 68 -16.60 4.55 9.95
N VAL A 69 -15.94 4.43 11.10
CA VAL A 69 -16.52 3.92 12.33
C VAL A 69 -15.99 4.70 13.52
N SER A 70 -16.90 5.04 14.43
CA SER A 70 -16.55 5.56 15.75
C SER A 70 -16.74 4.46 16.78
N TYR A 71 -15.73 4.24 17.63
CA TYR A 71 -15.70 3.17 18.62
C TYR A 71 -15.01 3.62 19.90
N MET A 72 -15.25 2.90 21.00
CA MET A 72 -14.52 3.11 22.25
C MET A 72 -13.15 2.42 22.13
N ALA A 73 -12.08 3.20 22.01
CA ALA A 73 -10.71 2.68 22.01
C ALA A 73 -10.24 2.28 23.42
N THR A 74 -10.79 2.95 24.45
CA THR A 74 -10.71 2.61 25.88
C THR A 74 -12.06 2.97 26.52
N GLU A 75 -12.29 2.57 27.77
CA GLU A 75 -13.57 2.81 28.48
C GLU A 75 -14.03 4.28 28.40
N ASP A 76 -13.10 5.24 28.51
CA ASP A 76 -13.42 6.68 28.49
C ASP A 76 -12.98 7.41 27.21
N LYS A 77 -12.57 6.69 26.16
CA LYS A 77 -12.02 7.33 24.94
C LYS A 77 -12.67 6.82 23.67
N GLN A 78 -13.42 7.73 23.04
CA GLN A 78 -13.89 7.55 21.67
C GLN A 78 -12.78 7.82 20.65
N ASP A 79 -12.71 6.97 19.65
CA ASP A 79 -11.82 7.10 18.50
C ASP A 79 -12.64 6.91 17.22
N THR A 80 -12.26 7.60 16.14
CA THR A 80 -12.96 7.48 14.85
C THR A 80 -11.96 7.18 13.76
N LEU A 81 -12.12 6.03 13.13
CA LEU A 81 -11.22 5.55 12.08
C LEU A 81 -11.97 5.44 10.75
N ARG A 82 -11.27 5.71 9.67
CA ARG A 82 -11.68 5.42 8.30
C ARG A 82 -10.84 4.26 7.78
N PHE A 83 -11.50 3.15 7.47
CA PHE A 83 -10.86 2.04 6.79
C PHE A 83 -11.03 2.22 5.28
N VAL A 84 -9.92 2.13 4.55
CA VAL A 84 -9.88 2.24 3.09
C VAL A 84 -9.33 0.94 2.52
N LEU A 85 -10.09 0.31 1.63
CA LEU A 85 -9.66 -0.87 0.88
C LEU A 85 -9.44 -0.49 -0.57
N SER A 86 -8.29 -0.85 -1.10
CA SER A 86 -8.03 -0.84 -2.54
C SER A 86 -8.38 -2.21 -3.10
N LEU A 87 -9.10 -2.22 -4.21
CA LEU A 87 -9.57 -3.41 -4.91
C LEU A 87 -8.99 -3.45 -6.33
N ASP A 88 -8.82 -4.64 -6.88
CA ASP A 88 -8.58 -4.86 -8.30
C ASP A 88 -9.90 -4.97 -9.10
N GLU A 89 -9.78 -5.21 -10.41
CA GLU A 89 -10.90 -5.41 -11.34
C GLU A 89 -11.81 -6.59 -10.96
N ASN A 90 -11.33 -7.54 -10.17
CA ASN A 90 -12.06 -8.71 -9.68
C ASN A 90 -12.65 -8.50 -8.27
N ASN A 91 -12.61 -7.27 -7.75
CA ASN A 91 -12.98 -6.89 -6.38
C ASN A 91 -12.14 -7.64 -5.31
N VAL A 92 -10.91 -8.02 -5.65
CA VAL A 92 -9.93 -8.60 -4.74
C VAL A 92 -9.21 -7.48 -4.01
N ILE A 93 -9.10 -7.60 -2.68
CA ILE A 93 -8.43 -6.61 -1.83
C ILE A 93 -6.93 -6.66 -2.11
N THR A 94 -6.37 -5.55 -2.58
CA THR A 94 -4.94 -5.38 -2.86
C THR A 94 -4.23 -4.62 -1.74
N HIS A 95 -4.96 -3.76 -1.02
CA HIS A 95 -4.40 -2.96 0.06
C HIS A 95 -5.46 -2.59 1.10
N LEU A 96 -5.04 -2.48 2.36
CA LEU A 96 -5.82 -1.91 3.46
C LEU A 96 -5.04 -0.73 4.05
N THR A 97 -5.73 0.37 4.26
CA THR A 97 -5.21 1.53 4.98
C THR A 97 -6.19 1.93 6.07
N THR A 98 -5.67 2.10 7.29
CA THR A 98 -6.44 2.66 8.41
C THR A 98 -6.03 4.12 8.57
N LEU A 99 -7.00 5.03 8.45
CA LEU A 99 -6.80 6.47 8.61
C LEU A 99 -7.57 6.96 9.84
N ASP A 100 -7.05 7.99 10.50
CA ASP A 100 -7.85 8.80 11.41
C ASP A 100 -8.92 9.55 10.60
N ALA A 101 -10.18 9.49 11.02
CA ALA A 101 -11.26 10.12 10.25
C ALA A 101 -11.19 11.66 10.28
N LYS A 102 -10.53 12.26 11.27
CA LYS A 102 -10.39 13.71 11.41
C LYS A 102 -9.18 14.24 10.67
N THR A 103 -8.03 13.58 10.79
CA THR A 103 -6.78 14.07 10.17
C THR A 103 -6.54 13.48 8.78
N GLY A 104 -7.15 12.34 8.45
CA GLY A 104 -6.89 11.62 7.20
C GLY A 104 -5.51 10.96 7.15
N GLU A 105 -4.77 10.95 8.27
CA GLU A 105 -3.44 10.36 8.36
C GLU A 105 -3.49 8.94 8.92
N VAL A 106 -2.48 8.13 8.63
CA VAL A 106 -2.33 6.79 9.23
C VAL A 106 -1.88 6.96 10.68
N PRO A 107 -2.72 6.61 11.69
CA PRO A 107 -2.33 6.76 13.07
C PRO A 107 -1.20 5.80 13.39
N GLU A 108 -0.12 6.29 14.00
CA GLU A 108 1.08 5.48 14.27
C GLU A 108 0.76 4.22 15.10
N LYS A 109 -0.14 4.36 16.08
CA LYS A 109 -0.63 3.26 16.93
C LYS A 109 -1.45 2.20 16.17
N LYS A 110 -1.89 2.49 14.94
CA LYS A 110 -2.70 1.61 14.10
C LYS A 110 -1.93 1.06 12.90
N LYS A 111 -0.65 1.41 12.73
CA LYS A 111 0.22 0.84 11.67
C LYS A 111 0.33 -0.68 11.80
N ASN A 112 0.64 -1.17 12.99
CA ASN A 112 0.77 -2.61 13.26
C ASN A 112 -0.56 -3.36 13.03
N PHE A 113 -1.69 -2.77 13.46
CA PHE A 113 -3.01 -3.32 13.13
C PHE A 113 -3.21 -3.41 11.62
N THR A 114 -2.93 -2.32 10.88
CA THR A 114 -3.11 -2.24 9.43
C THR A 114 -2.26 -3.29 8.72
N GLU A 115 -1.00 -3.46 9.10
CA GLU A 115 -0.08 -4.44 8.51
C GLU A 115 -0.57 -5.88 8.73
N GLN A 116 -0.91 -6.23 9.97
CA GLN A 116 -1.40 -7.58 10.29
C GLN A 116 -2.77 -7.85 9.66
N ALA A 117 -3.71 -6.91 9.75
CA ALA A 117 -5.01 -7.05 9.11
C ALA A 117 -4.88 -7.16 7.58
N SER A 118 -3.95 -6.40 6.97
CA SER A 118 -3.65 -6.53 5.53
C SER A 118 -3.20 -7.94 5.18
N ALA A 119 -2.29 -8.54 5.97
CA ALA A 119 -1.83 -9.91 5.73
C ALA A 119 -2.97 -10.94 5.79
N MET A 120 -4.05 -10.67 6.53
CA MET A 120 -5.20 -11.55 6.65
C MET A 120 -6.21 -11.40 5.51
N ILE A 121 -6.32 -10.21 4.90
CA ILE A 121 -7.41 -9.91 3.95
C ILE A 121 -6.95 -9.65 2.51
N VAL A 122 -5.70 -9.26 2.30
CA VAL A 122 -5.16 -9.05 0.95
C VAL A 122 -5.18 -10.36 0.18
N GLY A 123 -5.60 -10.30 -1.08
CA GLY A 123 -5.83 -11.47 -1.94
C GLY A 123 -7.21 -12.11 -1.78
N LYS A 124 -8.04 -11.67 -0.81
CA LYS A 124 -9.44 -12.10 -0.70
C LYS A 124 -10.36 -11.16 -1.48
N LYS A 125 -11.46 -11.70 -2.01
CA LYS A 125 -12.55 -10.88 -2.57
C LYS A 125 -13.31 -10.16 -1.46
N LEU A 126 -13.61 -8.88 -1.66
CA LEU A 126 -14.37 -8.09 -0.69
C LEU A 126 -15.77 -8.68 -0.43
N SER A 127 -16.44 -9.16 -1.47
CA SER A 127 -17.76 -9.81 -1.34
C SER A 127 -17.72 -11.06 -0.47
N ALA A 128 -16.59 -11.78 -0.46
CA ALA A 128 -16.37 -12.98 0.34
C ALA A 128 -15.69 -12.69 1.69
N LEU A 129 -15.42 -11.42 2.02
CA LEU A 129 -14.73 -11.06 3.25
C LEU A 129 -15.65 -11.32 4.46
N SER A 130 -15.27 -12.26 5.31
CA SER A 130 -15.90 -12.48 6.61
C SER A 130 -15.22 -11.60 7.68
N GLN A 131 -15.76 -11.63 8.89
CA GLN A 131 -15.06 -11.10 10.05
C GLN A 131 -13.66 -11.71 10.15
N ILE A 132 -12.68 -10.88 10.52
CA ILE A 132 -11.31 -11.31 10.77
C ILE A 132 -11.12 -11.66 12.25
N ASP A 133 -10.19 -12.57 12.50
CA ASP A 133 -9.74 -12.87 13.86
C ASP A 133 -9.10 -11.65 14.52
N ASN A 134 -9.07 -11.68 15.84
CA ASN A 134 -8.50 -10.60 16.63
C ASN A 134 -7.02 -10.38 16.30
N VAL A 135 -6.66 -9.13 16.01
CA VAL A 135 -5.30 -8.73 15.65
C VAL A 135 -4.53 -8.35 16.91
N ALA A 136 -3.86 -9.34 17.51
CA ALA A 136 -3.01 -9.19 18.68
C ALA A 136 -3.66 -8.37 19.82
N LYS A 137 -3.12 -7.18 20.15
CA LYS A 137 -3.65 -6.29 21.20
C LYS A 137 -4.71 -5.30 20.70
N SER A 138 -5.15 -5.42 19.44
CA SER A 138 -6.01 -4.44 18.77
C SER A 138 -7.48 -4.85 18.73
N SER A 139 -7.97 -5.58 19.76
CA SER A 139 -9.34 -6.12 19.83
C SER A 139 -10.42 -5.12 19.44
N TYR A 140 -10.39 -3.92 20.01
CA TYR A 140 -11.37 -2.87 19.71
C TYR A 140 -11.30 -2.39 18.26
N THR A 141 -10.10 -2.27 17.69
CA THR A 141 -9.93 -1.88 16.28
C THR A 141 -10.33 -3.00 15.33
N THR A 142 -10.06 -4.26 15.68
CA THR A 142 -10.56 -5.42 14.93
C THR A 142 -12.08 -5.47 14.94
N GLN A 143 -12.72 -5.28 16.10
CA GLN A 143 -14.18 -5.23 16.19
C GLN A 143 -14.77 -4.06 15.39
N ALA A 144 -14.13 -2.89 15.47
CA ALA A 144 -14.52 -1.73 14.68
C ALA A 144 -14.42 -2.03 13.17
N PHE A 145 -13.32 -2.64 12.71
CA PHE A 145 -13.19 -3.08 11.32
C PHE A 145 -14.27 -4.09 10.93
N ASN A 146 -14.49 -5.13 11.74
CA ASN A 146 -15.50 -6.15 11.51
C ASN A 146 -16.91 -5.57 11.41
N SER A 147 -17.22 -4.52 12.16
CA SER A 147 -18.52 -3.84 12.11
C SER A 147 -18.81 -3.09 10.80
N VAL A 148 -17.77 -2.71 10.06
CA VAL A 148 -17.91 -1.97 8.79
C VAL A 148 -17.78 -2.84 7.55
N ILE A 149 -17.50 -4.14 7.68
CA ILE A 149 -17.31 -5.05 6.54
C ILE A 149 -18.53 -5.03 5.62
N ASP A 150 -19.75 -5.08 6.15
CA ASP A 150 -20.96 -5.08 5.34
C ASP A 150 -21.17 -3.74 4.62
N LYS A 151 -20.78 -2.62 5.24
CA LYS A 151 -20.78 -1.29 4.63
C LYS A 151 -19.70 -1.14 3.54
N LEU A 152 -18.57 -1.83 3.68
CA LEU A 152 -17.54 -1.89 2.63
C LEU A 152 -18.03 -2.72 1.45
N LYS A 153 -18.67 -3.87 1.71
CA LYS A 153 -19.28 -4.72 0.68
C LYS A 153 -20.39 -4.04 -0.10
N SER A 154 -21.17 -3.15 0.53
CA SER A 154 -22.26 -2.46 -0.17
C SER A 154 -21.80 -1.40 -1.18
N GLN A 155 -20.50 -1.15 -1.29
CA GLN A 155 -19.92 -0.15 -2.20
C GLN A 155 -19.39 -0.73 -3.51
N ILE A 156 -19.39 -2.05 -3.66
CA ILE A 156 -19.00 -2.72 -4.91
C ILE A 156 -20.21 -3.07 -5.77
#